data_AF-A0AAU1MIS7-F1
#
_entry.id   AF-A0AAU1MIS7-F1
#
_cell.length_a   1.000
_cell.length_b   1.000
_cell.length_c   1.000
_cell.angle_alpha   90.00
_cell.angle_beta   90.00
_cell.angle_gamma   90.00
#
_symmetry.space_group_name_H-M   'P 1'
#
loop_
_entity.id
_entity.type
_entity.pdbx_description
1 polymer ?
#
loop_
_entity_poly.entity_id
_entity_poly.type
_entity_poly.pdbx_seq_one_letter_code
_entity_poly.pdbx_strand_id
1 'polypeptide(L)'
;MRHHRGSFLRRTAVGAISLAAHSATCGAAARPGGANGRGGLVAYKGDRGVKGDALSVAPGCRARPVALGNAATPDDDVLNSGISEPGRAQPRRVPAYATTLGYDPDVFALGRSVRRRGPGPGLRTTSRRDTAWIGVLFAAVDARP
;
A
#
# COMPACT_ATOMS: atom_id res chain seq x y z
N MET A 1 -46.76 29.93 32.27
CA MET A 1 -46.24 28.75 31.54
C MET A 1 -45.72 29.21 30.20
N ARG A 2 -44.41 29.11 29.94
CA ARG A 2 -43.76 29.55 28.70
C ARG A 2 -43.47 28.35 27.80
N HIS A 3 -43.84 28.44 26.52
CA HIS A 3 -43.26 27.65 25.44
C HIS A 3 -42.29 28.53 24.63
N HIS A 4 -41.07 28.06 24.36
CA HIS A 4 -40.48 27.96 23.01
C HIS A 4 -39.01 27.50 23.00
N ARG A 5 -38.75 26.49 22.14
CA ARG A 5 -37.65 26.29 21.18
C ARG A 5 -36.18 26.21 21.69
N GLY A 6 -35.69 24.97 21.75
CA GLY A 6 -34.69 24.41 20.81
C GLY A 6 -33.24 24.94 20.82
N SER A 7 -32.29 24.03 20.99
CA SER A 7 -31.10 23.98 20.12
C SER A 7 -30.51 22.56 20.09
N PHE A 8 -30.35 22.06 18.87
CA PHE A 8 -29.79 20.75 18.53
C PHE A 8 -28.34 20.59 18.99
N LEU A 9 -28.06 19.55 19.76
CA LEU A 9 -26.73 18.91 19.76
C LEU A 9 -26.78 17.68 18.85
N ARG A 10 -26.76 17.93 17.54
CA ARG A 10 -26.34 16.90 16.57
C ARG A 10 -24.82 16.85 16.58
N ARG A 11 -24.25 15.95 17.38
CA ARG A 11 -22.92 15.42 17.13
C ARG A 11 -23.04 13.96 16.74
N THR A 12 -23.47 13.72 15.50
CA THR A 12 -23.28 12.45 14.83
C THR A 12 -21.84 12.44 14.32
N ALA A 13 -20.91 11.92 15.13
CA ALA A 13 -19.62 11.48 14.62
C ALA A 13 -19.72 9.98 14.37
N VAL A 14 -20.31 9.61 13.23
CA VAL A 14 -20.21 8.24 12.70
C VAL A 14 -19.27 8.32 11.50
N GLY A 15 -17.98 8.28 11.79
CA GLY A 15 -16.96 7.94 10.82
C GLY A 15 -16.26 6.70 11.37
N ALA A 16 -16.74 5.52 11.00
CA ALA A 16 -15.94 4.32 11.18
C ALA A 16 -14.72 4.49 10.28
N ILE A 17 -13.57 4.84 10.85
CA ILE A 17 -12.29 4.70 10.17
C ILE A 17 -12.07 3.20 10.07
N SER A 18 -12.53 2.59 8.99
CA SER A 18 -12.22 1.20 8.68
C SER A 18 -10.76 1.14 8.27
N LEU A 19 -9.89 0.78 9.21
CA LEU A 19 -8.52 0.41 8.89
C LEU A 19 -8.49 -1.04 8.43
N ALA A 20 -8.52 -1.28 7.12
CA ALA A 20 -8.18 -2.59 6.60
C ALA A 20 -6.65 -2.72 6.57
N ALA A 21 -6.09 -3.71 7.25
CA ALA A 21 -4.65 -3.99 7.21
C ALA A 21 -4.41 -5.45 6.81
N HIS A 22 -3.67 -5.67 5.72
CA HIS A 22 -3.20 -7.00 5.35
C HIS A 22 -1.68 -7.05 5.50
N SER A 23 -1.15 -8.15 6.02
CA SER A 23 0.29 -8.31 6.22
C SER A 23 0.77 -9.65 5.69
N ALA A 24 1.87 -9.63 4.95
CA ALA A 24 2.70 -10.80 4.71
C ALA A 24 3.84 -10.79 5.72
N THR A 25 3.98 -11.86 6.49
CA THR A 25 5.03 -11.98 7.51
C THR A 25 6.41 -12.08 6.88
N CYS A 26 7.45 -11.83 7.68
CA CYS A 26 8.82 -11.96 7.21
C CYS A 26 9.11 -13.39 6.75
N GLY A 27 9.66 -13.53 5.55
CA GLY A 27 10.09 -14.83 5.03
C GLY A 27 11.18 -15.46 5.90
N ALA A 28 11.08 -16.77 6.12
CA ALA A 28 12.08 -17.53 6.89
C ALA A 28 13.43 -17.64 6.15
N ALA A 29 13.43 -17.50 4.83
CA ALA A 29 14.63 -17.59 4.01
C ALA A 29 15.56 -16.39 4.25
N ALA A 30 16.84 -16.68 4.49
CA ALA A 30 17.86 -15.65 4.68
C ALA A 30 18.15 -14.92 3.34
N ARG A 31 18.19 -13.59 3.39
CA ARG A 31 18.57 -12.73 2.30
C ARG A 31 20.04 -12.29 2.44
N PRO A 32 20.87 -12.37 1.37
CA PRO A 32 22.23 -11.88 1.41
C PRO A 32 22.30 -10.34 1.50
N GLY A 33 23.43 -9.81 1.95
CA GLY A 33 23.70 -8.38 1.89
C GLY A 33 23.96 -7.94 0.45
N GLY A 34 23.54 -6.73 0.08
CA GLY A 34 23.71 -6.17 -1.26
C GLY A 34 22.61 -6.55 -2.27
N ALA A 35 21.73 -7.50 -1.96
CA ALA A 35 20.64 -7.91 -2.84
C ALA A 35 19.68 -6.76 -3.18
N ASN A 36 19.14 -6.77 -4.39
CA ASN A 36 17.96 -5.98 -4.72
C ASN A 36 16.70 -6.77 -4.41
N GLY A 37 15.57 -6.08 -4.54
CA GLY A 37 14.28 -6.72 -4.39
C GLY A 37 13.16 -5.87 -4.92
N ARG A 38 12.04 -6.53 -5.18
CA ARG A 38 10.78 -5.93 -5.59
C ARG A 38 9.69 -6.42 -4.65
N GLY A 39 8.74 -5.55 -4.36
CA GLY A 39 7.52 -5.93 -3.67
C GLY A 39 6.35 -5.25 -4.33
N GLY A 40 5.21 -5.90 -4.30
CA GLY A 40 4.06 -5.39 -5.01
C GLY A 40 2.76 -6.01 -4.55
N LEU A 41 1.70 -5.48 -5.12
CA LEU A 41 0.34 -5.92 -4.86
C LEU A 41 -0.49 -5.89 -6.13
N VAL A 42 -1.57 -6.67 -6.11
CA VAL A 42 -2.74 -6.46 -6.95
C VAL A 42 -3.91 -6.29 -6.00
N ALA A 43 -4.54 -5.13 -6.03
CA ALA A 43 -5.67 -4.81 -5.18
C ALA A 43 -6.88 -4.34 -5.98
N TYR A 44 -8.03 -4.41 -5.33
CA TYR A 44 -9.29 -3.90 -5.83
C TYR A 44 -9.74 -2.75 -4.94
N LYS A 45 -9.77 -1.54 -5.50
CA LYS A 45 -10.20 -0.30 -4.86
C LYS A 45 -10.56 0.73 -5.93
N GLY A 46 -11.69 1.41 -5.76
CA GLY A 46 -12.35 2.14 -6.85
C GLY A 46 -12.07 3.64 -6.93
N ASP A 47 -11.50 4.24 -5.90
CA ASP A 47 -11.24 5.68 -5.86
C ASP A 47 -9.81 6.02 -6.31
N ARG A 48 -9.67 7.19 -6.94
CA ARG A 48 -8.41 7.71 -7.47
C ARG A 48 -8.07 9.02 -6.79
N GLY A 49 -6.83 9.16 -6.32
CA GLY A 49 -6.35 10.42 -5.73
C GLY A 49 -6.77 10.63 -4.27
N VAL A 50 -7.36 9.62 -3.62
CA VAL A 50 -7.72 9.70 -2.20
C VAL A 50 -6.58 9.14 -1.36
N LYS A 51 -5.96 10.03 -0.58
CA LYS A 51 -4.89 9.67 0.34
C LYS A 51 -5.36 8.82 1.51
N GLY A 52 -4.45 8.02 2.05
CA GLY A 52 -4.61 7.21 3.25
C GLY A 52 -4.21 5.76 3.06
N ASP A 53 -3.98 5.34 1.81
CA ASP A 53 -3.61 3.98 1.45
C ASP A 53 -2.10 3.86 1.30
N ALA A 54 -1.52 2.86 1.94
CA ALA A 54 -0.07 2.69 1.97
C ALA A 54 0.32 1.22 1.90
N LEU A 55 1.34 0.91 1.10
CA LEU A 55 2.11 -0.31 1.18
C LEU A 55 3.44 -0.01 1.87
N SER A 56 3.87 -0.87 2.78
CA SER A 56 5.14 -0.72 3.50
C SER A 56 5.91 -2.02 3.54
N VAL A 57 7.24 -1.92 3.57
CA VAL A 57 8.16 -3.04 3.75
C VAL A 57 8.87 -2.96 5.09
N ALA A 58 8.90 -4.07 5.82
CA ALA A 58 9.76 -4.27 6.98
C ALA A 58 10.98 -5.09 6.54
N PRO A 59 12.23 -4.60 6.70
CA PRO A 59 13.46 -5.33 6.39
C PRO A 59 13.65 -6.67 7.12
N GLY A 60 12.89 -6.88 8.20
CA GLY A 60 12.89 -8.06 9.06
C GLY A 60 11.87 -7.91 10.19
N CYS A 61 11.66 -8.99 10.97
CA CYS A 61 10.47 -9.16 11.82
C CYS A 61 10.22 -8.06 12.87
N ARG A 62 11.29 -7.40 13.33
CA ARG A 62 11.23 -6.34 14.34
C ARG A 62 11.59 -4.96 13.80
N ALA A 63 11.83 -4.87 12.50
CA ALA A 63 12.22 -3.62 11.87
C ALA A 63 10.99 -2.73 11.66
N ARG A 64 11.16 -1.42 11.82
CA ARG A 64 10.11 -0.45 11.52
C ARG A 64 9.78 -0.52 10.02
N PRO A 65 8.49 -0.66 9.64
CA PRO A 65 8.10 -0.62 8.24
C PRO A 65 8.40 0.74 7.60
N VAL A 66 8.83 0.70 6.34
CA VAL A 66 9.09 1.87 5.49
C VAL A 66 8.06 1.87 4.38
N ALA A 67 7.37 3.00 4.18
CA ALA A 67 6.40 3.14 3.12
C ALA A 67 7.06 3.02 1.75
N LEU A 68 6.37 2.37 0.81
CA LEU A 68 6.78 2.23 -0.58
C LEU A 68 5.96 3.19 -1.43
N GLY A 69 6.64 3.89 -2.31
CA GLY A 69 6.02 4.81 -3.26
C GLY A 69 6.99 5.20 -4.36
N ASN A 70 6.44 5.78 -5.41
CA ASN A 70 7.17 6.35 -6.53
C ASN A 70 6.37 7.55 -7.10
N ALA A 71 6.84 8.14 -8.20
CA ALA A 71 6.19 9.32 -8.78
C ALA A 71 4.80 9.02 -9.39
N ALA A 72 4.57 7.81 -9.90
CA ALA A 72 3.28 7.38 -10.45
C ALA A 72 2.31 6.92 -9.35
N THR A 73 2.84 6.35 -8.27
CA THR A 73 2.10 5.79 -7.15
C THR A 73 2.69 6.28 -5.83
N PRO A 74 2.21 7.42 -5.29
CA PRO A 74 2.69 8.00 -4.03
C PRO A 74 2.53 7.06 -2.84
N ASP A 75 3.37 7.22 -1.82
CA ASP A 75 3.42 6.32 -0.65
C ASP A 75 2.25 6.49 0.33
N ASP A 76 1.48 7.57 0.21
CA ASP A 76 0.24 7.83 0.93
C ASP A 76 -1.02 7.68 0.07
N ASP A 77 -0.89 7.19 -1.16
CA ASP A 77 -1.97 6.89 -2.10
C ASP A 77 -1.55 5.73 -3.02
N VAL A 78 -1.27 4.57 -2.42
CA VAL A 78 -0.80 3.38 -3.16
C VAL A 78 -1.91 2.72 -3.98
N LEU A 79 -3.18 2.89 -3.60
CA LEU A 79 -4.33 2.34 -4.31
C LEU A 79 -4.98 3.42 -5.19
N ASN A 80 -4.19 4.03 -6.08
CA ASN A 80 -4.61 5.24 -6.81
C ASN A 80 -5.31 4.96 -8.16
N SER A 81 -5.88 3.77 -8.32
CA SER A 81 -6.38 3.23 -9.59
C SER A 81 -5.34 3.29 -10.71
N GLY A 82 -4.10 2.97 -10.38
CA GLY A 82 -2.91 3.12 -11.23
C GLY A 82 -2.42 1.81 -11.82
N ILE A 83 -1.31 1.88 -12.53
CA ILE A 83 -0.42 0.75 -12.75
C ILE A 83 0.99 1.32 -12.80
N SER A 84 1.90 0.81 -11.97
CA SER A 84 3.29 1.24 -11.98
C SER A 84 4.25 0.07 -11.74
N GLU A 85 5.45 0.24 -12.27
CA GLU A 85 6.56 -0.66 -11.99
C GLU A 85 7.86 0.13 -11.83
N PRO A 86 8.92 -0.47 -11.27
CA PRO A 86 10.18 0.23 -11.09
C PRO A 86 10.84 0.50 -12.45
N GLY A 87 11.08 1.77 -12.76
CA GLY A 87 11.77 2.16 -13.99
C GLY A 87 11.33 3.52 -14.51
N ARG A 88 12.03 4.02 -15.54
CA ARG A 88 11.64 5.27 -16.23
C ARG A 88 10.49 5.04 -17.19
N ALA A 89 10.50 3.92 -17.90
CA ALA A 89 9.37 3.50 -18.70
C ALA A 89 8.28 2.98 -17.76
N GLN A 90 7.08 3.52 -17.89
CA GLN A 90 5.92 3.09 -17.13
C GLN A 90 4.97 2.32 -18.06
N PRO A 91 4.27 1.30 -17.55
CA PRO A 91 3.30 0.53 -18.32
C PRO A 91 2.18 1.42 -18.83
N ARG A 92 1.72 1.16 -20.05
CA ARG A 92 0.58 1.85 -20.65
C ARG A 92 -0.71 1.08 -20.37
N ARG A 93 -1.75 1.80 -19.96
CA ARG A 93 -3.12 1.26 -19.88
C ARG A 93 -3.77 1.37 -21.25
N VAL A 94 -4.32 0.26 -21.75
CA VAL A 94 -5.10 0.25 -22.98
C VAL A 94 -6.36 -0.59 -22.72
N PRO A 95 -7.55 0.02 -22.65
CA PRO A 95 -7.81 1.47 -22.75
C PRO A 95 -7.27 2.27 -21.54
N ALA A 96 -6.92 3.54 -21.75
CA ALA A 96 -6.38 4.41 -20.70
C ALA A 96 -7.47 5.05 -19.84
N TYR A 97 -8.35 4.24 -19.25
CA TYR A 97 -9.40 4.75 -18.38
C TYR A 97 -8.84 5.52 -17.18
N ALA A 98 -9.64 6.47 -16.67
CA ALA A 98 -9.31 7.26 -15.50
C ALA A 98 -9.13 6.38 -14.25
N THR A 99 -9.97 5.35 -14.10
CA THR A 99 -9.79 4.26 -13.12
C THR A 99 -9.56 2.95 -13.86
N THR A 100 -8.65 2.11 -13.37
CA THR A 100 -8.34 0.80 -13.98
C THR A 100 -9.42 -0.24 -13.62
N LEU A 101 -10.70 0.11 -13.79
CA LEU A 101 -11.85 -0.72 -13.36
C LEU A 101 -11.77 -1.12 -11.88
N GLY A 102 -11.13 -0.28 -11.07
CA GLY A 102 -10.86 -0.51 -9.66
C GLY A 102 -9.71 -1.47 -9.36
N TYR A 103 -8.83 -1.78 -10.32
CA TYR A 103 -7.64 -2.62 -10.11
C TYR A 103 -6.37 -1.77 -9.93
N ASP A 104 -5.55 -2.14 -8.94
CA ASP A 104 -4.28 -1.51 -8.63
C ASP A 104 -3.14 -2.55 -8.66
N PRO A 105 -2.55 -2.82 -9.84
CA PRO A 105 -1.30 -3.56 -9.95
C PRO A 105 -0.11 -2.60 -9.81
N ASP A 106 0.64 -2.72 -8.71
CA ASP A 106 1.85 -1.92 -8.50
C ASP A 106 3.01 -2.78 -8.02
N VAL A 107 4.19 -2.51 -8.61
CA VAL A 107 5.46 -3.10 -8.21
C VAL A 107 6.43 -1.99 -7.83
N PHE A 108 7.02 -2.11 -6.65
CA PHE A 108 7.97 -1.17 -6.08
C PHE A 108 9.34 -1.81 -5.94
N ALA A 109 10.40 -1.04 -6.16
CA ALA A 109 11.73 -1.43 -5.75
C ALA A 109 11.81 -1.35 -4.22
N LEU A 110 12.24 -2.43 -3.58
CA LEU A 110 12.46 -2.44 -2.12
C LEU A 110 13.73 -1.66 -1.73
N GLY A 111 14.63 -1.43 -2.69
CA GLY A 111 15.77 -0.51 -2.57
C GLY A 111 16.65 -0.80 -1.36
N ARG A 112 17.03 0.25 -0.63
CA ARG A 112 17.91 0.15 0.54
C ARG A 112 17.30 -0.64 1.70
N SER A 113 15.97 -0.77 1.76
CA SER A 113 15.25 -1.49 2.81
C SER A 113 15.61 -2.98 2.85
N VAL A 114 16.11 -3.54 1.74
CA VAL A 114 16.53 -4.95 1.65
C VAL A 114 18.00 -5.10 1.27
N ARG A 115 18.86 -4.12 1.58
CA ARG A 115 20.31 -4.24 1.30
C ARG A 115 21.11 -4.90 2.42
N ARG A 116 20.64 -4.86 3.66
CA ARG A 116 21.35 -5.48 4.80
C ARG A 116 21.02 -6.95 4.90
N ARG A 117 21.98 -7.85 5.08
CA ARG A 117 21.72 -9.28 5.33
C ARG A 117 20.71 -9.45 6.46
N GLY A 118 19.78 -10.40 6.33
CA GLY A 118 18.75 -10.64 7.34
C GLY A 118 17.69 -11.67 6.90
N PRO A 119 16.60 -11.84 7.65
CA PRO A 119 15.46 -12.63 7.21
C PRO A 119 14.77 -11.98 6.00
N GLY A 120 13.83 -12.71 5.40
CA GLY A 120 12.99 -12.19 4.33
C GLY A 120 12.16 -10.98 4.81
N PRO A 121 11.87 -10.03 3.92
CA PRO A 121 11.09 -8.85 4.28
C PRO A 121 9.65 -9.22 4.62
N GLY A 122 9.02 -8.43 5.49
CA GLY A 122 7.57 -8.42 5.68
C GLY A 122 6.94 -7.30 4.87
N LEU A 123 5.68 -7.48 4.47
CA LEU A 123 4.90 -6.44 3.82
C LEU A 123 3.65 -6.14 4.63
N ARG A 124 3.24 -4.88 4.60
CA ARG A 124 2.00 -4.44 5.22
C ARG A 124 1.31 -3.43 4.31
N THR A 125 0.06 -3.69 4.00
CA THR A 125 -0.82 -2.73 3.34
C THR A 125 -1.86 -2.21 4.32
N THR A 126 -2.22 -0.94 4.19
CA THR A 126 -3.33 -0.32 4.91
C THR A 126 -4.19 0.51 4.00
N SER A 127 -5.50 0.46 4.20
CA SER A 127 -6.45 1.48 3.73
C SER A 127 -7.21 2.06 4.90
N ARG A 128 -7.34 3.39 4.96
CA ARG A 128 -7.87 4.12 6.12
C ARG A 128 -9.30 4.62 5.95
N ARG A 129 -9.77 4.74 4.71
CA ARG A 129 -11.07 5.37 4.40
C ARG A 129 -12.07 4.36 3.84
N ASP A 130 -11.56 3.38 3.11
CA ASP A 130 -12.38 2.44 2.35
C ASP A 130 -11.88 1.00 2.52
N THR A 131 -12.72 0.06 2.10
CA THR A 131 -12.33 -1.35 2.05
C THR A 131 -11.51 -1.58 0.78
N ALA A 132 -10.29 -2.09 0.95
CA ALA A 132 -9.46 -2.58 -0.15
C ALA A 132 -9.41 -4.11 -0.12
N TRP A 133 -9.59 -4.75 -1.28
CA TRP A 133 -9.44 -6.20 -1.40
C TRP A 133 -8.09 -6.52 -2.02
N ILE A 134 -7.26 -7.29 -1.32
CA ILE A 134 -5.93 -7.65 -1.80
C ILE A 134 -6.01 -9.02 -2.45
N GLY A 135 -5.82 -9.08 -3.76
CA GLY A 135 -5.73 -10.34 -4.50
C GLY A 135 -4.32 -10.93 -4.46
N VAL A 136 -3.30 -10.08 -4.58
CA VAL A 136 -1.89 -10.48 -4.54
C VAL A 136 -1.11 -9.54 -3.62
N LEU A 137 -0.20 -10.10 -2.83
CA LEU A 137 0.81 -9.37 -2.07
C LEU A 137 2.10 -10.19 -2.08
N PHE A 138 3.21 -9.62 -2.56
CA PHE A 138 4.45 -10.38 -2.71
C PHE A 138 5.68 -9.53 -2.45
N ALA A 139 6.74 -10.18 -1.96
CA ALA A 139 8.11 -9.66 -1.96
C ALA A 139 9.05 -10.69 -2.60
N ALA A 140 9.89 -10.23 -3.51
CA ALA A 140 10.95 -11.00 -4.16
C ALA A 140 12.28 -10.30 -3.93
N VAL A 141 13.30 -11.06 -3.56
CA VAL A 141 14.64 -10.54 -3.27
C VAL A 141 15.67 -11.44 -3.95
N ASP A 142 16.74 -10.85 -4.47
CA ASP A 142 17.75 -11.62 -5.17
C ASP A 142 18.39 -12.63 -4.21
N ALA A 143 18.49 -13.90 -4.64
CA ALA A 143 19.10 -14.96 -3.83
C ALA A 143 20.63 -14.79 -3.72
N ARG A 144 21.23 -13.96 -4.58
CA ARG A 144 22.65 -13.56 -4.61
C ARG A 144 22.74 -12.09 -5.02
N PRO A 145 23.78 -11.35 -4.60
CA PRO A 145 23.98 -9.94 -4.97
C PRO A 145 24.16 -9.73 -6.47
#